data_AF-A0A3D6DXX8-F1
#
_entry.id   AF-A0A3D6DXX8-F1
#
_cell.length_a   1.000
_cell.length_b   1.000
_cell.length_c   1.000
_cell.angle_alpha   90.00
_cell.angle_beta   90.00
_cell.angle_gamma   90.00
#
_symmetry.space_group_name_H-M   'P 1'
#
loop_
_entity.id
_entity.type
_entity.pdbx_description
1 polymer ?
#
loop_
_entity_poly.entity_id
_entity_poly.type
_entity_poly.pdbx_seq_one_letter_code
_entity_poly.pdbx_strand_id
1 'polypeptide(L)'
;MIDSKKISLIHLAKKNLAMTDDDYRALLLRAAGVESSTCLDAVGFAAVMVEFGRLGFESTSASERRKEPYRQGSHATYAQRSLIRRLWQAYKGEEDDAGLRHWLQRQFKVSHPRFLDQETTRKVICALRNFKPKAQARTTS
;
A
#
# COMPACT_ATOMS: atom_id res chain seq x y z
N MET A 1 -4.40 -9.95 -25.49
CA MET A 1 -5.25 -8.82 -26.00
C MET A 1 -5.47 -7.83 -24.87
N ILE A 2 -5.13 -6.56 -25.07
CA ILE A 2 -5.20 -5.54 -24.01
C ILE A 2 -6.58 -4.87 -23.92
N ASP A 3 -6.97 -4.50 -22.70
CA ASP A 3 -8.22 -3.81 -22.39
C ASP A 3 -8.26 -2.40 -22.99
N SER A 4 -9.45 -1.92 -23.37
CA SER A 4 -9.66 -0.59 -23.95
C SER A 4 -9.10 0.54 -23.09
N LYS A 5 -9.11 0.39 -21.75
CA LYS A 5 -8.50 1.38 -20.82
C LYS A 5 -6.99 1.50 -21.02
N LYS A 6 -6.29 0.40 -21.32
CA LYS A 6 -4.85 0.40 -21.58
C LYS A 6 -4.52 1.09 -22.89
N ILE A 7 -5.34 0.87 -23.92
CA ILE A 7 -5.20 1.55 -25.22
C ILE A 7 -5.38 3.07 -25.02
N SER A 8 -6.41 3.51 -24.31
CA SER A 8 -6.62 4.94 -24.00
C SER A 8 -5.43 5.55 -23.27
N LEU A 9 -4.80 4.81 -22.36
CA LEU A 9 -3.66 5.29 -21.58
C LEU A 9 -2.41 5.49 -22.46
N ILE A 10 -2.18 4.62 -23.45
CA ILE A 10 -1.11 4.80 -24.44
C ILE A 10 -1.35 6.07 -25.27
N HIS A 11 -2.57 6.29 -25.74
CA HIS A 11 -2.90 7.50 -26.51
C HIS A 11 -2.76 8.77 -25.66
N LEU A 12 -3.10 8.70 -24.38
CA LEU A 12 -2.87 9.78 -23.43
C LEU A 12 -1.36 10.07 -23.26
N ALA A 13 -0.54 9.02 -23.15
CA ALA A 13 0.92 9.14 -23.06
C ALA A 13 1.50 9.82 -24.30
N LYS A 14 1.10 9.37 -25.49
CA LYS A 14 1.48 9.98 -26.77
C LYS A 14 1.15 11.47 -26.81
N LYS A 15 -0.07 11.84 -26.39
CA LYS A 15 -0.51 13.24 -26.36
C LYS A 15 0.26 14.08 -25.34
N ASN A 16 0.53 13.52 -24.16
CA ASN A 16 1.24 14.22 -23.09
C ASN A 16 2.71 14.47 -23.44
N LEU A 17 3.34 13.53 -24.14
CA LEU A 17 4.71 13.65 -24.63
C LEU A 17 4.85 14.43 -25.94
N ALA A 18 3.74 14.97 -26.49
CA ALA A 18 3.70 15.65 -27.79
C ALA A 18 4.39 14.84 -28.92
N MET A 19 4.24 13.52 -28.88
CA MET A 19 4.96 12.60 -29.77
C MET A 19 4.30 12.49 -31.14
N THR A 20 5.10 12.49 -32.20
CA THR A 20 4.59 12.30 -33.56
C THR A 20 4.11 10.87 -33.79
N ASP A 21 3.33 10.66 -34.84
CA ASP A 21 2.86 9.32 -35.25
C ASP A 21 4.02 8.38 -35.62
N ASP A 22 5.13 8.92 -36.10
CA ASP A 22 6.32 8.16 -36.50
C ASP A 22 7.12 7.72 -35.27
N ASP A 23 7.42 8.65 -34.37
CA ASP A 23 8.09 8.38 -33.09
C ASP A 23 7.31 7.36 -32.24
N TYR A 24 5.98 7.46 -32.28
CA TYR A 24 5.09 6.53 -31.58
C TYR A 24 5.18 5.11 -32.13
N ARG A 25 5.19 4.95 -33.46
CA ARG A 25 5.36 3.62 -34.10
C ARG A 25 6.75 3.06 -33.85
N ALA A 26 7.78 3.89 -33.95
CA ALA A 26 9.16 3.49 -33.65
C ALA A 26 9.32 3.01 -32.20
N LEU A 27 8.65 3.68 -31.25
CA LEU A 27 8.63 3.27 -29.84
C LEU A 27 7.93 1.92 -29.65
N LEU A 28 6.77 1.70 -30.28
CA LEU A 28 6.06 0.42 -30.20
C LEU A 28 6.87 -0.75 -30.79
N LEU A 29 7.53 -0.52 -31.93
CA LEU A 29 8.42 -1.49 -32.55
C LEU A 29 9.62 -1.79 -31.67
N ARG A 30 10.27 -0.77 -31.09
CA ARG A 30 11.43 -0.95 -30.21
C ARG A 30 11.08 -1.65 -28.90
N ALA A 31 9.95 -1.29 -28.28
CA ALA A 31 9.59 -1.75 -26.94
C ALA A 31 8.87 -3.11 -26.95
N ALA A 32 8.05 -3.37 -27.97
CA ALA A 32 7.17 -4.55 -28.02
C ALA A 32 7.19 -5.29 -29.37
N GLY A 33 7.93 -4.80 -30.37
CA GLY A 33 8.01 -5.44 -31.69
C GLY A 33 6.72 -5.35 -32.51
N VAL A 34 5.83 -4.41 -32.20
CA VAL A 34 4.52 -4.29 -32.86
C VAL A 34 4.32 -2.93 -33.49
N GLU A 35 3.59 -2.89 -34.60
CA GLU A 35 3.29 -1.65 -35.33
C GLU A 35 2.02 -0.94 -34.82
N SER A 36 1.19 -1.64 -34.04
CA SER A 36 -0.08 -1.13 -33.54
C SER A 36 -0.29 -1.45 -32.06
N SER A 37 -0.91 -0.49 -31.36
CA SER A 37 -1.33 -0.68 -29.97
C SER A 37 -2.40 -1.76 -29.80
N THR A 38 -3.16 -2.07 -30.84
CA THR A 38 -4.16 -3.16 -30.80
C THR A 38 -3.53 -4.55 -30.76
N CYS A 39 -2.29 -4.68 -31.22
CA CYS A 39 -1.51 -5.94 -31.22
C CYS A 39 -0.67 -6.12 -29.94
N LEU A 40 -0.73 -5.18 -29.00
CA LEU A 40 -0.02 -5.29 -27.73
C LEU A 40 -0.61 -6.40 -26.86
N ASP A 41 0.27 -7.19 -26.27
CA ASP A 41 -0.05 -8.05 -25.15
C ASP A 41 0.30 -7.38 -23.80
N ALA A 42 -0.03 -8.01 -22.68
CA ALA A 42 0.20 -7.46 -21.34
C ALA A 42 1.69 -7.17 -21.09
N VAL A 43 2.58 -8.03 -21.60
CA VAL A 43 4.04 -7.85 -21.50
C VAL A 43 4.50 -6.66 -22.34
N GLY A 44 4.06 -6.58 -23.61
CA GLY A 44 4.40 -5.47 -24.50
C GLY A 44 3.89 -4.12 -23.97
N PHE A 45 2.68 -4.11 -23.39
CA PHE A 45 2.14 -2.90 -22.75
C PHE A 45 3.03 -2.40 -21.61
N ALA A 46 3.50 -3.31 -20.76
CA ALA A 46 4.40 -2.95 -19.65
C ALA A 46 5.72 -2.37 -20.17
N ALA A 47 6.32 -2.97 -21.20
CA ALA A 47 7.56 -2.49 -21.81
C ALA A 47 7.39 -1.07 -22.40
N VAL A 48 6.30 -0.84 -23.14
CA VAL A 48 5.95 0.48 -23.70
C VAL A 48 5.76 1.53 -22.59
N MET A 49 5.09 1.16 -21.50
CA MET A 49 4.88 2.03 -20.35
C MET A 49 6.18 2.41 -19.62
N VAL A 50 7.17 1.51 -19.60
CA VAL A 50 8.50 1.81 -19.04
C VAL A 50 9.24 2.82 -19.92
N GLU A 51 9.21 2.65 -21.24
CA GLU A 51 9.80 3.61 -22.18
C GLU A 51 9.12 4.97 -22.12
N PHE A 52 7.79 5.02 -22.02
CA PHE A 52 7.08 6.28 -21.77
C PHE A 52 7.50 6.93 -20.46
N GLY A 53 7.64 6.14 -19.37
CA GLY A 53 8.17 6.63 -18.10
C GLY A 53 9.58 7.24 -18.24
N ARG A 54 10.45 6.62 -19.04
CA ARG A 54 11.81 7.13 -19.34
C ARG A 54 11.78 8.45 -20.10
N LEU A 55 10.78 8.65 -20.95
CA LEU A 55 10.55 9.90 -21.69
C LEU A 55 9.86 11.00 -20.86
N GLY A 56 9.55 10.73 -19.59
CA GLY A 56 8.94 11.70 -18.68
C GLY A 56 7.43 11.56 -18.54
N PHE A 57 6.81 10.51 -19.09
CA PHE A 57 5.39 10.25 -18.88
C PHE A 57 5.15 9.65 -17.49
N GLU A 58 4.65 10.47 -16.59
CA GLU A 58 4.11 10.00 -15.33
C GLU A 58 2.66 9.58 -15.50
N SER A 59 2.42 8.28 -15.71
CA SER A 59 1.05 7.79 -15.69
C SER A 59 0.43 8.12 -14.33
N THR A 60 -0.77 8.69 -14.33
CA THR A 60 -1.51 9.01 -13.11
C THR A 60 -1.62 7.79 -12.20
N SER A 61 -1.72 6.57 -12.74
CA SER A 61 -1.72 5.33 -11.95
C SER A 61 -0.38 4.94 -11.30
N ALA A 62 0.75 5.33 -11.91
CA ALA A 62 2.09 5.16 -11.33
C ALA A 62 2.38 6.29 -10.33
N SER A 63 1.91 7.50 -10.61
CA SER A 63 1.82 8.59 -9.64
C SER A 63 0.97 8.16 -8.45
N GLU A 64 -0.18 7.52 -8.61
CA GLU A 64 -1.02 7.00 -7.51
C GLU A 64 -0.41 5.81 -6.78
N ARG A 65 0.37 4.95 -7.45
CA ARG A 65 1.11 3.87 -6.78
C ARG A 65 2.38 4.34 -6.07
N ARG A 66 3.06 5.37 -6.61
CA ARG A 66 4.24 6.01 -6.00
C ARG A 66 3.83 7.04 -4.93
N LYS A 67 2.66 7.64 -5.10
CA LYS A 67 1.87 8.36 -4.11
C LYS A 67 0.78 7.45 -3.59
N GLU A 68 1.07 6.21 -3.16
CA GLU A 68 0.15 5.61 -2.18
C GLU A 68 0.31 6.55 -0.98
N PRO A 69 -0.64 7.47 -0.73
CA PRO A 69 -0.47 8.40 0.33
C PRO A 69 -0.55 7.57 1.60
N TYR A 70 0.16 7.97 2.65
CA TYR A 70 -0.27 7.67 4.01
C TYR A 70 -1.78 7.95 4.08
N ARG A 71 -2.62 6.91 3.95
CA ARG A 71 -4.07 7.09 3.99
C ARG A 71 -4.38 7.58 5.39
N GLN A 72 -4.67 8.87 5.50
CA GLN A 72 -5.27 9.43 6.71
C GLN A 72 -6.55 8.64 6.96
N GLY A 73 -6.50 7.72 7.91
CA GLY A 73 -7.62 6.84 8.28
C GLY A 73 -7.36 5.33 8.23
N SER A 74 -6.29 4.86 7.58
CA SER A 74 -6.07 3.39 7.38
C SER A 74 -4.99 2.78 8.25
N HIS A 75 -4.39 3.55 9.16
CA HIS A 75 -3.42 3.04 10.11
C HIS A 75 -3.60 3.65 11.50
N ALA A 76 -3.26 2.87 12.52
CA ALA A 76 -3.18 3.33 13.90
C ALA A 76 -2.34 4.61 14.00
N THR A 77 -2.88 5.68 14.58
CA THR A 77 -2.10 6.89 14.85
C THR A 77 -0.99 6.61 15.87
N TYR A 78 0.04 7.46 15.90
CA TYR A 78 1.15 7.32 16.85
C TYR A 78 0.66 7.20 18.31
N ALA A 79 -0.32 8.01 18.71
CA ALA A 79 -0.95 7.96 20.01
C ALA A 79 -1.61 6.60 20.30
N GLN A 80 -2.30 6.01 19.32
CA GLN A 80 -2.93 4.69 19.46
C GLN A 80 -1.89 3.57 19.58
N ARG A 81 -0.80 3.63 18.81
CA ARG A 81 0.31 2.65 18.92
C ARG A 81 0.99 2.73 20.28
N SER A 82 1.20 3.94 20.80
CA SER A 82 1.77 4.15 22.13
C SER A 82 0.81 3.69 23.23
N LEU A 83 -0.50 3.88 23.07
CA LEU A 83 -1.51 3.36 23.99
C LEU A 83 -1.51 1.82 24.03
N ILE A 84 -1.46 1.16 22.85
CA ILE A 84 -1.39 -0.31 22.75
C ILE A 84 -0.15 -0.84 23.46
N ARG A 85 1.02 -0.23 23.23
CA ARG A 85 2.27 -0.61 23.92
C ARG A 85 2.15 -0.44 25.43
N ARG A 86 1.61 0.68 25.91
CA ARG A 86 1.41 0.94 27.34
C ARG A 86 0.46 -0.06 28.00
N LEU A 87 -0.64 -0.41 27.33
CA LEU A 87 -1.59 -1.42 27.83
C LEU A 87 -0.96 -2.81 27.89
N TRP A 88 -0.18 -3.17 26.87
CA TRP A 88 0.54 -4.44 26.85
C TRP A 88 1.60 -4.53 27.97
N GLN A 89 2.40 -3.47 28.14
CA GLN A 89 3.35 -3.35 29.24
C GLN A 89 2.67 -3.44 30.61
N ALA A 90 1.50 -2.81 30.79
CA ALA A 90 0.74 -2.90 32.04
C ALA A 90 0.17 -4.31 32.31
N TYR A 91 -0.06 -5.11 31.27
CA TYR A 91 -0.53 -6.48 31.39
C TYR A 91 0.60 -7.48 31.70
N LYS A 92 1.73 -7.37 30.99
CA LYS A 92 2.87 -8.31 31.12
C LYS A 92 3.90 -7.90 32.19
N GLY A 93 4.04 -6.61 32.48
CA GLY A 93 5.03 -6.07 33.42
C GLY A 93 6.46 -5.98 32.88
N GLU A 94 6.68 -6.37 31.62
CA GLU A 94 7.98 -6.34 30.93
C GLU A 94 7.82 -5.67 29.56
N GLU A 95 8.90 -5.07 29.04
CA GLU A 95 8.97 -4.52 27.68
C GLU A 95 9.08 -5.64 26.62
N ASP A 96 8.08 -6.52 26.60
CA ASP A 96 8.00 -7.65 25.67
C ASP A 96 7.24 -7.27 24.39
N ASP A 97 7.89 -6.48 23.54
CA ASP A 97 7.42 -6.14 22.20
C ASP A 97 7.30 -7.39 21.29
N ALA A 98 8.08 -8.44 21.55
CA ALA A 98 8.03 -9.69 20.80
C ALA A 98 6.72 -10.45 21.10
N GLY A 99 6.34 -10.56 22.37
CA GLY A 99 5.06 -11.13 22.78
C GLY A 99 3.85 -10.37 22.22
N LEU A 100 3.91 -9.03 22.18
CA LEU A 100 2.86 -8.21 21.57
C LEU A 100 2.69 -8.55 20.09
N ARG A 101 3.80 -8.70 19.35
CA ARG A 101 3.78 -9.10 17.93
C ARG A 101 3.21 -10.49 17.74
N HIS A 102 3.62 -11.47 18.55
CA HIS A 102 3.10 -12.84 18.46
C HIS A 102 1.60 -12.90 18.77
N TRP A 103 1.13 -12.16 19.78
CA TRP A 103 -0.30 -12.08 20.09
C TRP A 103 -1.10 -11.43 18.96
N LEU A 104 -0.61 -10.31 18.41
CA LEU A 104 -1.22 -9.64 17.25
C LEU A 104 -1.25 -10.54 16.01
N GLN A 105 -0.19 -11.30 15.77
CA GLN A 105 -0.11 -12.25 14.68
C GLN A 105 -1.09 -13.42 14.88
N ARG A 106 -1.28 -13.89 16.11
CA ARG A 106 -2.20 -15.01 16.42
C ARG A 106 -3.67 -14.60 16.35
N GLN A 107 -4.03 -13.43 16.87
CA GLN A 107 -5.41 -12.97 16.98
C GLN A 107 -5.90 -12.19 15.76
N PHE A 108 -5.04 -11.33 15.19
CA PHE A 108 -5.42 -10.40 14.13
C PHE A 108 -4.66 -10.63 12.82
N LYS A 109 -3.74 -11.61 12.77
CA LYS A 109 -2.86 -11.89 11.61
C LYS A 109 -2.00 -10.68 11.21
N VAL A 110 -1.70 -9.79 12.16
CA VAL A 110 -0.87 -8.59 11.94
C VAL A 110 0.50 -8.76 12.57
N SER A 111 1.55 -8.61 11.76
CA SER A 111 2.93 -8.85 12.20
C SER A 111 3.54 -7.73 13.05
N HIS A 112 3.00 -6.50 12.98
CA HIS A 112 3.54 -5.38 13.74
C HIS A 112 2.46 -4.31 13.98
N PRO A 113 2.41 -3.67 15.17
CA PRO A 113 1.54 -2.53 15.46
C PRO A 113 1.54 -1.41 14.41
N ARG A 114 2.62 -1.25 13.63
CA ARG A 114 2.70 -0.25 12.57
C ARG A 114 1.81 -0.52 11.36
N PHE A 115 1.41 -1.77 11.18
CA PHE A 115 0.53 -2.23 10.10
C PHE A 115 -0.92 -2.39 10.56
N LEU A 116 -1.25 -2.01 11.81
CA LEU A 116 -2.62 -2.04 12.28
C LEU A 116 -3.45 -0.99 11.55
N ASP A 117 -4.57 -1.42 11.00
CA ASP A 117 -5.62 -0.55 10.48
C ASP A 117 -6.44 0.05 11.63
N GLN A 118 -7.15 1.17 11.40
CA GLN A 118 -7.90 1.88 12.44
C GLN A 118 -8.99 1.01 13.07
N GLU A 119 -9.68 0.18 12.29
CA GLU A 119 -10.70 -0.74 12.82
C GLU A 119 -10.07 -1.82 13.71
N THR A 120 -8.99 -2.45 13.22
CA THR A 120 -8.23 -3.44 13.98
C THR A 120 -7.63 -2.82 15.25
N THR A 121 -7.18 -1.57 15.17
CA THR A 121 -6.63 -0.81 16.31
C THR A 121 -7.67 -0.64 17.41
N ARG A 122 -8.91 -0.27 17.06
CA ARG A 122 -10.02 -0.16 18.03
C ARG A 122 -10.32 -1.52 18.66
N LYS A 123 -10.37 -2.60 17.87
CA LYS A 123 -10.57 -3.97 18.35
C LYS A 123 -9.45 -4.42 19.30
N VAL A 124 -8.20 -4.12 18.96
CA VAL A 124 -7.03 -4.39 19.80
C VAL A 124 -7.10 -3.62 21.11
N ILE A 125 -7.44 -2.34 21.10
CA ILE A 125 -7.60 -1.53 22.32
C ILE A 125 -8.74 -2.09 23.19
N CYS A 126 -9.90 -2.43 22.61
CA CYS A 126 -11.00 -3.05 23.36
C CYS A 126 -10.60 -4.41 23.95
N ALA A 127 -9.91 -5.25 23.17
CA ALA A 127 -9.40 -6.52 23.66
C ALA A 127 -8.45 -6.29 24.85
N LEU A 128 -7.42 -5.43 24.68
CA LEU A 128 -6.43 -5.12 25.71
C LEU A 128 -7.03 -4.46 26.96
N ARG A 129 -8.13 -3.71 26.85
CA ARG A 129 -8.89 -3.23 28.01
C ARG A 129 -9.58 -4.35 28.79
N ASN A 130 -10.00 -5.42 28.11
CA ASN A 130 -10.56 -6.60 28.76
C ASN A 130 -9.48 -7.52 29.35
N PHE A 131 -8.24 -7.44 28.88
CA PHE A 131 -7.10 -8.05 29.56
C PHE A 131 -6.88 -7.31 30.88
N LYS A 132 -7.39 -7.88 31.98
CA LYS A 132 -7.25 -7.30 33.32
C LYS A 132 -5.77 -7.01 33.59
N PRO A 133 -5.37 -5.75 33.83
CA PRO A 133 -4.01 -5.45 34.23
C PRO A 133 -3.77 -6.09 35.59
N LYS A 134 -2.60 -6.73 35.77
CA LYS A 134 -2.18 -7.33 37.04
C LYS A 134 -2.12 -6.29 38.19
N ALA A 135 -2.18 -4.99 37.86
CA ALA A 135 -2.15 -3.86 38.78
C ALA A 135 -3.51 -3.38 39.33
N GLN A 136 -4.67 -3.79 38.78
CA GLN A 136 -5.98 -3.33 39.29
C GLN A 136 -6.61 -4.27 40.35
N ALA A 137 -5.88 -5.28 40.83
CA ALA A 137 -6.33 -6.13 41.94
C ALA A 137 -6.13 -5.50 43.34
N ARG A 138 -5.86 -4.20 43.45
CA ARG A 138 -5.63 -3.51 44.75
C ARG A 138 -6.28 -2.12 44.80
N THR A 139 -7.58 -1.99 44.54
CA THR A 139 -8.37 -0.83 45.03
C THR A 139 -9.85 -1.04 44.80
N THR A 140 -10.44 -1.92 45.60
CA THR A 140 -11.85 -1.83 46.01
C THR A 140 -11.88 -2.38 47.44
N SER A 141 -11.61 -1.48 48.38
CA SER A 141 -11.96 -1.63 49.78
C SER A 141 -13.16 -0.74 50.06
#